data_AF-A0A2V3TUM7-F1
#
_entry.id   AF-A0A2V3TUM7-F1
#
_cell.length_a   1.000
_cell.length_b   1.000
_cell.length_c   1.000
_cell.angle_alpha   90.00
_cell.angle_beta   90.00
_cell.angle_gamma   90.00
#
_symmetry.space_group_name_H-M   'P 1'
#
loop_
_entity.id
_entity.type
_entity.pdbx_description
1 polymer ?
#
loop_
_entity_poly.entity_id
_entity_poly.type
_entity_poly.pdbx_seq_one_letter_code
_entity_poly.pdbx_strand_id
1 'polypeptide(L)'
;MPKRAEINATIALDLVSQGLGFTVYSYCGLHDHLVAGKISAAPITGFDIEWMLASSKDRPLTQAIKIFEGMLREQAAHAIGSGDWRTAVLA
;
A
#
# COMPACT_ATOMS: atom_id res chain seq x y z
N MET A 1 -25.28 -18.07 -9.52
CA MET A 1 -23.91 -17.56 -9.24
C MET A 1 -23.73 -17.43 -7.75
N PRO A 2 -22.64 -17.92 -7.14
CA PRO A 2 -22.40 -17.67 -5.72
C PRO A 2 -22.19 -16.18 -5.48
N LYS A 3 -22.79 -15.65 -4.42
CA LYS A 3 -22.67 -14.24 -4.01
C LYS A 3 -21.22 -14.04 -3.56
N ARG A 4 -20.46 -13.19 -4.26
CA ARG A 4 -19.12 -12.79 -3.80
C ARG A 4 -19.31 -11.93 -2.55
N ALA A 5 -18.73 -12.36 -1.44
CA ALA A 5 -18.62 -11.50 -0.28
C ALA A 5 -17.70 -10.33 -0.65
N GLU A 6 -18.14 -9.10 -0.38
CA GLU A 6 -17.24 -7.95 -0.45
C GLU A 6 -16.31 -8.01 0.76
N ILE A 7 -15.04 -8.29 0.50
CA ILE A 7 -14.00 -8.36 1.50
C ILE A 7 -13.11 -7.14 1.30
N ASN A 8 -13.02 -6.31 2.34
CA ASN A 8 -12.04 -5.23 2.37
C ASN A 8 -10.73 -5.72 2.99
N ALA A 9 -9.72 -4.85 2.88
CA ALA A 9 -8.39 -5.06 3.41
C ALA A 9 -8.36 -5.50 4.88
N THR A 10 -9.15 -4.84 5.74
CA THR A 10 -9.20 -5.10 7.18
C THR A 10 -9.82 -6.46 7.50
N ILE A 11 -10.91 -6.83 6.83
CA ILE A 11 -11.57 -8.14 7.00
C ILE A 11 -10.63 -9.26 6.55
N ALA A 12 -9.94 -9.09 5.42
CA ALA A 12 -8.97 -10.09 4.96
C ALA A 12 -7.86 -10.32 5.99
N LEU A 13 -7.33 -9.25 6.61
CA LEU A 13 -6.30 -9.35 7.63
C LEU A 13 -6.78 -10.02 8.91
N ASP A 14 -8.00 -9.72 9.35
CA ASP A 14 -8.60 -10.36 10.53
C ASP A 14 -8.74 -11.87 10.32
N LEU A 15 -9.27 -12.30 9.17
CA LEU A 15 -9.40 -13.72 8.82
C LEU A 15 -8.03 -14.43 8.77
N VAL A 16 -7.01 -13.79 8.21
CA VAL A 16 -5.63 -14.33 8.20
C VAL A 16 -5.08 -14.46 9.62
N SER A 17 -5.29 -13.47 10.48
CA SER A 17 -4.82 -13.50 11.88
C SER A 17 -5.48 -14.60 12.71
N GLN A 18 -6.69 -15.02 12.33
CA GLN A 18 -7.43 -16.13 12.93
C GLN A 18 -7.09 -17.50 12.30
N GLY A 19 -6.17 -17.56 11.33
CA GLY A 19 -5.76 -18.79 10.67
C GLY A 19 -6.78 -19.34 9.66
N LEU A 20 -7.72 -18.51 9.20
CA LEU A 20 -8.81 -18.92 8.30
C LEU A 20 -8.44 -18.87 6.80
N GLY A 21 -7.20 -18.51 6.47
CA GLY A 21 -6.70 -18.52 5.10
C GLY A 21 -5.48 -17.64 4.87
N PHE A 22 -5.23 -17.32 3.60
CA PHE A 22 -4.16 -16.43 3.15
C PHE A 22 -4.73 -15.28 2.32
N THR A 23 -4.01 -14.18 2.23
CA THR A 23 -4.35 -13.04 1.37
C THR A 23 -3.11 -12.42 0.74
N VAL A 24 -3.30 -11.59 -0.28
CA VAL A 24 -2.26 -10.75 -0.89
C VAL A 24 -2.50 -9.30 -0.47
N TYR A 25 -1.42 -8.58 -0.15
CA TYR A 25 -1.51 -7.22 0.39
C TYR A 25 -0.22 -6.43 0.07
N SER A 26 -0.31 -5.10 0.01
CA SER A 26 0.86 -4.22 -0.13
C SER A 26 1.63 -4.11 1.19
N TYR A 27 2.96 -4.25 1.18
CA TYR A 27 3.78 -4.25 2.41
C TYR A 27 3.47 -3.08 3.36
N CYS A 28 3.28 -1.88 2.83
CA CYS A 28 3.03 -0.66 3.60
C CYS A 28 1.82 -0.76 4.56
N GLY A 29 0.79 -1.54 4.22
CA GLY A 29 -0.35 -1.74 5.13
C GLY A 29 -0.31 -3.06 5.90
N LEU A 30 0.78 -3.83 5.77
CA LEU A 30 1.10 -4.97 6.63
C LEU A 30 2.11 -4.61 7.73
N HIS A 31 2.86 -3.51 7.58
CA HIS A 31 4.04 -3.20 8.39
C HIS A 31 3.79 -3.38 9.89
N ASP A 32 2.78 -2.71 10.45
CA ASP A 32 2.48 -2.77 11.88
C ASP A 32 2.09 -4.17 12.35
N HIS A 33 1.35 -4.92 11.52
CA HIS A 33 0.94 -6.28 11.83
C HIS A 33 2.12 -7.26 11.78
N LEU A 34 3.07 -7.05 10.85
CA LEU A 34 4.29 -7.83 10.74
C LEU A 34 5.24 -7.56 11.90
N VAL A 35 5.47 -6.28 12.23
CA VAL A 35 6.32 -5.87 13.36
C VAL A 35 5.74 -6.35 14.69
N ALA A 36 4.42 -6.32 14.85
CA ALA A 36 3.74 -6.85 16.03
C ALA A 36 3.68 -8.40 16.08
N GLY A 37 4.18 -9.11 15.05
CA GLY A 37 4.14 -10.57 15.00
C GLY A 37 2.74 -11.17 14.89
N LYS A 38 1.74 -10.39 14.47
CA LYS A 38 0.33 -10.86 14.33
C LYS A 38 0.12 -11.70 13.09
N ILE A 39 0.97 -11.52 12.08
CA ILE A 39 0.94 -12.25 10.81
C ILE A 39 2.38 -12.57 10.39
N SER A 40 2.51 -13.45 9.40
CA SER A 40 3.72 -13.61 8.60
C SER A 40 3.42 -13.25 7.15
N ALA A 41 4.43 -12.79 6.41
CA ALA A 41 4.29 -12.47 5.00
C ALA A 41 5.59 -12.81 4.25
N ALA A 42 5.46 -13.12 2.97
CA ALA A 42 6.57 -13.31 2.05
C ALA A 42 6.30 -12.50 0.77
N PRO A 43 7.35 -11.91 0.15
CA PRO A 43 7.20 -11.23 -1.12
C PRO A 43 6.81 -12.21 -2.23
N ILE A 44 5.99 -11.76 -3.18
CA ILE A 44 5.66 -12.52 -4.38
C ILE A 44 6.66 -12.13 -5.47
N THR A 45 7.48 -13.07 -5.93
CA THR A 45 8.48 -12.82 -6.96
C THR A 45 7.82 -12.42 -8.27
N GLY A 46 8.31 -11.31 -8.87
CA GLY A 46 7.81 -10.81 -10.15
C GLY A 46 6.47 -10.09 -10.07
N PHE A 47 6.04 -9.68 -8.87
CA PHE A 47 4.81 -8.93 -8.65
C PHE A 47 5.11 -7.57 -8.04
N ASP A 48 4.77 -6.51 -8.77
CA ASP A 48 4.88 -5.13 -8.34
C ASP A 48 3.54 -4.41 -8.51
N ILE A 49 3.30 -3.42 -7.66
CA ILE A 49 2.16 -2.52 -7.76
C ILE A 49 2.70 -1.10 -7.90
N GLU A 50 2.35 -0.43 -8.99
CA GLU A 50 2.74 0.96 -9.24
C GLU A 50 1.67 1.92 -8.72
N TRP A 51 2.12 2.96 -8.00
CA TRP A 51 1.26 4.06 -7.55
C TRP A 51 1.60 5.32 -8.32
N MET A 52 0.58 6.02 -8.79
CA MET A 52 0.75 7.25 -9.56
C MET A 52 -0.13 8.37 -9.02
N LEU A 53 0.40 9.60 -9.08
CA LEU A 53 -0.39 10.81 -8.88
C LEU A 53 -1.06 11.17 -10.20
N ALA A 54 -2.36 10.95 -10.25
CA ALA A 54 -3.18 11.26 -11.42
C ALA A 54 -3.84 12.64 -11.26
N SER A 55 -3.75 13.46 -12.30
CA SER A 55 -4.42 14.76 -12.39
C SER A 55 -5.28 14.86 -13.65
N SER A 56 -6.24 15.78 -13.65
CA SER A 56 -7.10 16.01 -14.82
C SER A 56 -6.28 16.59 -15.97
N LYS A 57 -6.47 16.03 -17.18
CA LYS A 57 -5.86 16.57 -18.40
C LYS A 57 -6.47 17.91 -18.83
N ASP A 58 -7.72 18.17 -18.44
CA ASP A 58 -8.49 19.34 -18.87
C ASP A 58 -8.27 20.57 -18.01
N ARG A 59 -7.60 20.42 -16.86
CA ARG A 59 -7.38 21.48 -15.88
C ARG A 59 -5.89 21.69 -15.64
N PRO A 60 -5.36 22.89 -15.87
CA PRO A 60 -3.97 23.20 -15.51
C PRO A 60 -3.71 22.95 -14.03
N LEU A 61 -2.56 22.35 -13.71
CA LEU A 61 -2.11 22.19 -12.32
C LEU A 61 -1.85 23.56 -11.69
N THR A 62 -2.53 23.83 -10.58
CA THR A 62 -2.29 25.03 -9.78
C THR A 62 -0.94 24.93 -9.07
N GLN A 63 -0.40 26.07 -8.63
CA GLN A 63 0.83 26.08 -7.83
C GLN A 63 0.68 25.27 -6.53
N ALA A 64 -0.51 25.31 -5.93
CA ALA A 64 -0.79 24.51 -4.73
C ALA A 64 -0.68 23.00 -4.98
N ILE A 65 -1.17 22.51 -6.13
CA ILE A 65 -1.05 21.08 -6.46
C ILE A 65 0.41 20.69 -6.67
N LYS A 66 1.21 21.52 -7.36
CA LYS A 66 2.64 21.23 -7.56
C LYS A 66 3.41 21.12 -6.24
N ILE A 67 3.11 22.01 -5.30
CA ILE A 67 3.70 21.97 -3.95
C ILE A 67 3.26 20.69 -3.23
N PHE A 68 1.97 20.35 -3.30
CA PHE A 68 1.45 19.13 -2.70
C PHE A 68 2.10 17.86 -3.28
N GLU A 69 2.27 17.77 -4.60
CA GLU A 69 2.97 16.65 -5.24
C GLU A 69 4.41 16.51 -4.73
N GLY A 70 5.12 17.63 -4.55
CA GLY A 70 6.46 17.66 -3.96
C GLY A 70 6.46 17.11 -2.53
N MET A 71 5.59 17.63 -1.66
CA MET A 71 5.45 17.16 -0.29
C MET A 71 5.10 15.67 -0.20
N LEU A 72 4.26 15.18 -1.10
CA LEU A 72 3.88 13.76 -1.12
C LEU A 72 5.05 12.86 -1.52
N ARG A 73 5.86 13.28 -2.50
CA ARG A 73 7.08 12.57 -2.89
C ARG A 73 8.12 12.55 -1.77
N GLU A 74 8.28 13.66 -1.05
CA GLU A 74 9.16 13.73 0.13
C GLU A 74 8.69 12.78 1.23
N GLN A 75 7.38 12.73 1.52
CA GLN A 75 6.83 11.81 2.50
C GLN A 75 7.03 10.34 2.09
N ALA A 76 6.84 10.02 0.80
CA ALA A 76 7.08 8.66 0.29
C ALA A 76 8.56 8.28 0.40
N ALA A 77 9.47 9.18 0.04
CA ALA A 77 10.91 8.98 0.19
C ALA A 77 11.30 8.75 1.67
N HIS A 78 10.69 9.49 2.59
CA HIS A 78 10.90 9.30 4.02
C HIS A 78 10.45 7.92 4.50
N ALA A 79 9.23 7.49 4.14
CA ALA A 79 8.69 6.17 4.52
C ALA A 79 9.49 5.00 3.92
N ILE A 80 10.05 5.17 2.72
CA ILE A 80 10.97 4.19 2.12
C ILE A 80 12.29 4.19 2.89
N GLY A 81 12.87 5.37 3.15
CA GLY A 81 14.14 5.51 3.85
C GLY A 81 14.12 5.04 5.32
N SER A 82 12.98 5.17 6.01
CA SER A 82 12.78 4.64 7.37
C SER A 82 12.60 3.12 7.41
N GLY A 83 12.26 2.50 6.27
CA GLY A 83 11.95 1.08 6.17
C GLY A 83 10.50 0.73 6.50
N ASP A 84 9.65 1.73 6.78
CA ASP A 84 8.21 1.53 6.96
C ASP A 84 7.58 0.96 5.69
N TRP A 85 8.10 1.38 4.53
CA TRP A 85 7.74 0.84 3.20
C TRP A 85 8.91 0.06 2.59
N ARG A 86 9.40 -0.95 3.32
CA ARG A 86 10.60 -1.74 2.98
C ARG A 86 10.68 -2.26 1.54
N THR A 87 9.56 -2.63 0.92
CA THR A 87 9.54 -3.20 -0.44
C THR A 87 9.24 -2.17 -1.52
N ALA A 88 9.07 -0.89 -1.18
CA ALA A 88 8.74 0.15 -2.13
C ALA A 88 10.02 0.84 -2.65
N VAL A 89 9.93 1.30 -3.88
CA VAL A 89 10.94 2.17 -4.51
C VAL A 89 10.24 3.40 -5.06
N LEU A 90 10.95 4.53 -5.07
CA LEU A 90 10.48 5.75 -5.69
C LEU A 90 11.14 5.88 -7.07
N ALA A 91 10.31 5.89 -8.13
CA ALA A 91 10.75 6.12 -9.50
C ALA A 91 10.77 7.62 -9.85
#